data_AF-A0A9X3NAQ6-F1
#
_entry.id   AF-A0A9X3NAQ6-F1
#
_cell.length_a   1.000
_cell.length_b   1.000
_cell.length_c   1.000
_cell.angle_alpha   90.00
_cell.angle_beta   90.00
_cell.angle_gamma   90.00
#
_symmetry.space_group_name_H-M   'P 1'
#
loop_
_entity.id
_entity.type
_entity.pdbx_description
1 polymer ?
#
loop_
_entity_poly.entity_id
_entity_poly.type
_entity_poly.pdbx_seq_one_letter_code
_entity_poly.pdbx_strand_id
1 'polypeptide(L)'
;MSMQPHEIAEVLSRPYSQELLARDVTRLAYVATDGTPRCVPIAFAWSGTELVLCTSKNAPKLPALRAHPTVALTIDTEVHPPKILLIRGEVELDEVDAKLIDFETTLPTAVEELVREREARQNA
;
A
#
# COMPACT_ATOMS: atom_id res chain seq x y z
N MET A 1 9.89 -16.08 11.96
CA MET A 1 10.72 -16.03 10.74
C MET A 1 10.11 -15.01 9.80
N SER A 2 10.92 -14.18 9.15
CA SER A 2 10.47 -13.30 8.07
C SER A 2 10.39 -14.11 6.78
N MET A 3 9.31 -13.96 6.01
CA MET A 3 9.21 -14.54 4.66
C MET A 3 10.25 -13.91 3.75
N GLN A 4 10.79 -14.70 2.83
CA GLN A 4 11.66 -14.23 1.76
C GLN A 4 10.84 -13.53 0.67
N PRO A 5 11.42 -12.58 -0.08
CA PRO A 5 10.71 -11.85 -1.14
C PRO A 5 10.00 -12.74 -2.17
N HIS A 6 10.62 -13.86 -2.58
CA HIS A 6 10.02 -14.78 -3.54
C HIS A 6 8.79 -15.51 -2.99
N GLU A 7 8.77 -15.83 -1.68
CA GLU A 7 7.61 -16.44 -1.02
C GLU A 7 6.45 -15.44 -0.93
N ILE A 8 6.77 -14.16 -0.69
CA ILE A 8 5.79 -13.07 -0.71
C ILE A 8 5.20 -12.92 -2.12
N ALA A 9 6.06 -12.85 -3.15
CA ALA A 9 5.62 -12.75 -4.54
C ALA A 9 4.72 -13.92 -4.96
N GLU A 10 5.08 -15.15 -4.55
CA GLU A 10 4.24 -16.33 -4.79
C GLU A 10 2.86 -16.15 -4.15
N VAL A 11 2.77 -15.76 -2.87
CA VAL A 11 1.50 -15.53 -2.18
C VAL A 11 0.68 -14.43 -2.84
N LEU A 12 1.30 -13.30 -3.21
CA LEU A 12 0.60 -12.19 -3.86
C LEU A 12 0.12 -12.53 -5.26
N SER A 13 0.80 -13.44 -5.98
CA SER A 13 0.41 -13.89 -7.33
C SER A 13 -0.81 -14.82 -7.35
N ARG A 14 -1.25 -15.35 -6.20
CA ARG A 14 -2.39 -16.27 -6.12
C ARG A 14 -3.70 -15.56 -6.54
N PRO A 15 -4.64 -16.25 -7.19
CA PRO A 15 -5.89 -15.64 -7.67
C PRO A 15 -6.66 -14.86 -6.61
N TYR A 16 -6.80 -15.40 -5.40
CA TYR A 16 -7.49 -14.70 -4.30
C TYR A 16 -6.74 -13.46 -3.80
N SER A 17 -5.41 -13.47 -3.83
CA SER A 17 -4.62 -12.29 -3.48
C SER A 17 -4.81 -11.21 -4.54
N GLN A 18 -4.78 -11.57 -5.83
CA GLN A 18 -5.01 -10.64 -6.94
C GLN A 18 -6.42 -10.04 -6.92
N GLU A 19 -7.43 -10.84 -6.60
CA GLU A 19 -8.80 -10.34 -6.42
C GLU A 19 -8.90 -9.30 -5.30
N LEU A 20 -8.19 -9.51 -4.19
CA LEU A 20 -8.15 -8.55 -3.08
C LEU A 20 -7.30 -7.32 -3.43
N LEU A 21 -6.18 -7.48 -4.13
CA LEU A 21 -5.33 -6.39 -4.61
C LEU A 21 -6.03 -5.50 -5.64
N ALA A 22 -7.09 -5.99 -6.29
CA ALA A 22 -7.96 -5.24 -7.21
C ALA A 22 -9.13 -4.51 -6.50
N ARG A 23 -9.07 -4.35 -5.17
CA ARG A 23 -10.07 -3.58 -4.40
C ARG A 23 -9.65 -2.13 -4.25
N ASP A 24 -10.63 -1.28 -3.99
CA ASP A 24 -10.40 0.16 -3.96
C ASP A 24 -9.89 0.64 -2.61
N VAL A 25 -10.20 -0.07 -1.51
CA VAL A 25 -9.95 0.38 -0.13
C VAL A 25 -9.26 -0.72 0.68
N THR A 26 -8.26 -0.29 1.44
CA THR A 26 -7.59 -1.09 2.47
C THR A 26 -7.68 -0.40 3.83
N ARG A 27 -7.46 -1.15 4.91
CA ARG A 27 -7.36 -0.61 6.27
C ARG A 27 -5.89 -0.56 6.66
N LEU A 28 -5.31 0.64 6.71
CA LEU A 28 -3.91 0.89 7.06
C LEU A 28 -3.77 1.15 8.55
N ALA A 29 -3.00 0.29 9.23
CA ALA A 29 -2.55 0.46 10.59
C ALA A 29 -1.14 1.07 10.64
N TYR A 30 -0.96 2.10 11.46
CA TYR A 30 0.32 2.78 11.68
C TYR A 30 0.43 3.26 13.13
N VAL A 31 1.65 3.63 13.55
CA VAL A 31 1.93 4.20 14.87
C VAL A 31 1.87 5.73 14.78
N ALA A 32 1.03 6.37 15.57
CA ALA A 32 0.96 7.84 15.67
C ALA A 32 2.22 8.43 16.31
N THR A 33 2.40 9.74 16.18
CA THR A 33 3.55 10.46 16.76
C THR A 33 3.60 10.41 18.29
N ASP A 34 2.49 10.11 18.96
CA ASP A 34 2.42 9.88 20.40
C ASP A 34 2.68 8.41 20.81
N GLY A 35 3.02 7.55 19.84
CA GLY A 35 3.27 6.13 20.03
C GLY A 35 2.01 5.26 20.05
N THR A 36 0.80 5.84 19.95
CA THR A 36 -0.45 5.07 19.97
C THR A 36 -0.77 4.44 18.60
N PRO A 37 -1.44 3.29 18.55
CA PRO A 37 -1.85 2.69 17.27
C PRO A 37 -3.01 3.47 16.64
N ARG A 38 -2.96 3.63 15.32
CA ARG A 38 -4.04 4.21 14.50
C ARG A 38 -4.39 3.24 13.38
N CYS A 39 -5.67 3.22 12.99
CA CYS A 39 -6.14 2.48 11.82
C CYS A 39 -7.07 3.37 11.00
N VAL A 40 -6.84 3.46 9.70
CA VAL A 40 -7.65 4.30 8.79
C VAL A 40 -7.99 3.55 7.50
N PRO A 41 -9.21 3.70 6.97
CA PRO A 41 -9.49 3.30 5.60
C PRO A 41 -8.75 4.24 4.65
N ILE A 42 -8.21 3.70 3.57
CA ILE A 42 -7.48 4.46 2.56
C ILE A 42 -7.59 3.79 1.20
N ALA A 43 -7.75 4.61 0.16
CA ALA A 43 -7.73 4.13 -1.20
C ALA A 43 -6.33 3.68 -1.61
N PHE A 44 -6.23 2.63 -2.40
CA PHE A 44 -4.95 2.12 -2.87
C PHE A 44 -5.05 1.59 -4.30
N ALA A 45 -3.89 1.39 -4.92
CA ALA A 45 -3.75 0.68 -6.17
C ALA A 45 -2.58 -0.30 -6.07
N TRP A 46 -2.66 -1.41 -6.80
CA TRP A 46 -1.59 -2.40 -6.93
C TRP A 46 -0.82 -2.16 -8.23
N SER A 47 0.48 -1.89 -8.15
CA SER A 47 1.31 -1.67 -9.34
C SER A 47 1.81 -2.96 -10.00
N GLY A 48 1.64 -4.10 -9.33
CA GLY A 48 2.32 -5.36 -9.69
C GLY A 48 3.43 -5.74 -8.71
N THR A 49 3.95 -4.77 -7.96
CA THR A 49 5.09 -4.92 -7.04
C THR A 49 4.90 -4.15 -5.73
N GLU A 50 4.24 -2.99 -5.80
CA GLU A 50 4.02 -2.07 -4.68
C GLU A 50 2.53 -1.79 -4.49
N LEU A 51 2.15 -1.60 -3.22
CA LEU A 51 0.86 -1.01 -2.87
C LEU A 51 1.03 0.50 -2.83
N VAL A 52 0.39 1.18 -3.76
CA VAL A 52 0.46 2.63 -3.90
C VAL A 52 -0.75 3.26 -3.21
N LEU A 53 -0.49 4.18 -2.29
CA LEU A 53 -1.52 4.90 -1.56
C LEU A 53 -1.40 6.40 -1.81
N CYS A 54 -2.49 7.05 -2.19
CA CYS A 54 -2.50 8.49 -2.40
C CYS A 54 -3.02 9.23 -1.16
N THR A 55 -2.37 10.33 -0.77
CA THR A 55 -2.82 11.19 0.32
C THR A 55 -2.40 12.64 0.10
N SER A 56 -3.12 13.59 0.71
CA SER A 56 -2.77 15.00 0.62
C SER A 56 -1.51 15.33 1.44
N LYS A 57 -0.75 16.35 1.00
CA LYS A 57 0.51 16.78 1.66
C LYS A 57 0.33 17.24 3.11
N ASN A 58 -0.88 17.56 3.54
CA ASN A 58 -1.24 17.97 4.89
C ASN A 58 -1.90 16.85 5.73
N ALA A 59 -1.92 15.61 5.23
CA ALA A 59 -2.56 14.52 5.94
C ALA A 59 -1.88 14.27 7.32
N PRO A 60 -2.66 14.12 8.41
CA PRO A 60 -2.12 14.03 9.78
C PRO A 60 -1.26 12.79 10.02
N LYS A 61 -1.38 11.77 9.15
CA LYS A 61 -0.56 10.56 9.21
C LYS A 61 0.86 10.74 8.67
N LEU A 62 1.15 11.79 7.88
CA LEU A 62 2.47 11.94 7.26
C LEU A 62 3.61 12.13 8.28
N PRO A 63 3.50 12.98 9.31
CA PRO A 63 4.55 13.06 10.34
C PRO A 63 4.77 11.73 11.06
N ALA A 64 3.69 10.99 11.33
CA ALA A 64 3.73 9.69 11.97
C ALA A 64 4.44 8.64 11.10
N LEU A 65 4.10 8.55 9.82
CA LEU A 65 4.72 7.62 8.86
C LEU A 65 6.20 7.94 8.61
N ARG A 66 6.60 9.23 8.66
CA ARG A 66 8.02 9.61 8.61
C ARG A 66 8.81 9.14 9.84
N ALA A 67 8.21 9.22 11.02
CA ALA A 67 8.86 8.79 12.26
C ALA A 67 8.83 7.27 12.45
N HIS A 68 7.76 6.61 11.98
CA HIS A 68 7.47 5.20 12.19
C HIS A 68 6.97 4.58 10.86
N PRO A 69 7.89 4.21 9.95
CA PRO A 69 7.53 3.76 8.60
C PRO A 69 6.94 2.35 8.55
N THR A 70 7.12 1.56 9.61
CA THR A 70 6.56 0.21 9.69
C THR A 70 5.04 0.27 9.83
N VAL A 71 4.34 -0.41 8.91
CA VAL A 71 2.88 -0.45 8.85
C VAL A 71 2.36 -1.87 8.70
N ALA A 72 1.06 -2.02 8.93
CA ALA A 72 0.30 -3.20 8.55
C ALA A 72 -0.96 -2.78 7.80
N LEU A 73 -1.44 -3.60 6.88
CA LEU A 73 -2.71 -3.37 6.20
C LEU A 73 -3.49 -4.66 6.00
N THR A 74 -4.80 -4.50 5.88
CA THR A 74 -5.74 -5.58 5.61
C THR A 74 -6.66 -5.21 4.45
N ILE A 75 -6.77 -6.13 3.50
CA ILE A 75 -7.74 -6.07 2.43
C ILE A 75 -8.65 -7.28 2.57
N ASP A 76 -9.95 -7.05 2.66
CA ASP A 76 -10.92 -8.08 3.01
C ASP A 76 -12.26 -7.88 2.29
N THR A 77 -13.08 -8.92 2.30
CA THR A 77 -14.46 -8.89 1.81
C THR A 77 -15.44 -9.14 2.95
N GLU A 78 -16.57 -8.45 2.93
CA GLU A 78 -17.61 -8.54 3.95
C GLU A 78 -18.53 -9.77 3.77
N VAL A 79 -18.48 -10.42 2.60
CA VAL A 79 -19.36 -11.56 2.23
C VAL A 79 -18.77 -12.90 2.67
N HIS A 80 -19.63 -13.85 3.08
CA HIS A 80 -19.22 -15.20 3.51
C HIS A 80 -19.05 -16.18 2.33
N PRO A 81 -17.97 -16.99 2.29
CA PRO A 81 -16.82 -16.95 3.21
C PRO A 81 -15.92 -15.74 2.93
N PRO A 82 -15.44 -15.05 4.00
CA PRO A 82 -14.62 -13.86 3.81
C PRO A 82 -13.25 -14.23 3.25
N LYS A 83 -12.76 -13.41 2.32
CA LYS A 83 -11.38 -13.42 1.84
C LYS A 83 -10.62 -12.32 2.58
N ILE A 84 -9.40 -12.62 3.04
CA ILE A 84 -8.60 -11.70 3.85
C ILE A 84 -7.13 -11.81 3.41
N LEU A 85 -6.53 -10.66 3.11
CA LEU A 85 -5.11 -10.52 2.82
C LEU A 85 -4.49 -9.60 3.87
N LEU A 86 -3.50 -10.12 4.59
CA LEU A 86 -2.76 -9.42 5.63
C LEU A 86 -1.35 -9.12 5.15
N ILE A 87 -0.97 -7.84 5.18
CA ILE A 87 0.33 -7.40 4.70
C ILE A 87 0.99 -6.55 5.79
N ARG A 88 2.29 -6.76 6.00
CA ARG A 88 3.16 -5.89 6.79
C ARG A 88 4.31 -5.45 5.91
N GLY A 89 4.74 -4.21 6.09
CA GLY A 89 5.83 -3.64 5.31
C GLY A 89 6.26 -2.28 5.84
N GLU A 90 7.09 -1.62 5.08
CA GLU A 90 7.50 -0.23 5.31
C GLU A 90 6.88 0.67 4.27
N VAL A 91 6.55 1.89 4.68
CA VAL A 91 6.08 2.94 3.78
C VAL A 91 7.23 3.85 3.40
N GLU A 92 7.33 4.11 2.10
CA GLU A 92 8.09 5.21 1.57
C GLU A 92 7.13 6.35 1.14
N LEU A 93 7.55 7.60 1.34
CA LEU A 93 6.73 8.78 1.07
C LEU A 93 7.38 9.62 -0.03
N ASP A 94 6.73 9.66 -1.19
CA ASP A 94 7.12 10.54 -2.29
C ASP A 94 6.07 11.62 -2.55
N GLU A 95 6.55 12.80 -2.89
CA GLU A 95 5.69 13.88 -3.38
C GLU A 95 5.61 13.81 -4.91
N VAL A 96 4.41 13.51 -5.41
CA VAL A 96 4.09 13.52 -6.84
C VAL A 96 3.09 14.63 -7.15
N ASP A 97 3.20 15.21 -8.35
CA ASP A 97 2.17 16.11 -8.87
C ASP A 97 1.06 15.29 -9.52
N ALA A 98 0.18 14.74 -8.68
CA ALA A 98 -0.98 13.95 -9.08
C ALA A 98 -2.21 14.39 -8.28
N LYS A 99 -3.38 14.40 -8.92
CA LYS A 99 -4.65 14.64 -8.23
C LYS A 99 -5.18 13.30 -7.70
N LEU A 100 -5.84 13.34 -6.55
CA LEU A 100 -6.50 12.15 -5.97
C LEU A 100 -7.51 11.50 -6.92
N ILE A 101 -8.16 12.29 -7.80
CA ILE A 101 -9.09 11.79 -8.81
C ILE A 101 -8.39 10.99 -9.92
N ASP A 102 -7.08 11.18 -10.11
CA ASP A 102 -6.33 10.50 -11.16
C ASP A 102 -6.13 9.01 -10.86
N PHE A 103 -6.42 8.56 -9.62
CA PHE A 103 -6.39 7.15 -9.20
C PHE A 103 -7.72 6.41 -9.41
N GLU A 104 -8.72 7.02 -10.07
CA GLU A 104 -10.08 6.45 -10.20
C GLU A 104 -10.16 5.28 -11.19
N THR A 105 -9.27 5.22 -12.20
CA THR A 105 -9.28 4.15 -13.22
C THR A 105 -7.92 3.52 -13.50
N THR A 106 -6.82 4.25 -13.32
CA THR A 106 -5.44 3.78 -13.56
C THR A 106 -4.46 4.49 -12.62
N LEU A 107 -3.25 3.98 -12.47
CA LEU A 107 -2.18 4.73 -11.82
C LEU A 107 -1.80 5.94 -12.70
N PRO A 108 -1.63 7.16 -12.15
CA PRO A 108 -1.14 8.30 -12.91
C PRO A 108 0.27 8.01 -13.45
N THR A 109 0.61 8.51 -14.65
CA THR A 109 1.90 8.24 -15.31
C THR A 109 3.10 8.58 -14.42
N ALA A 110 3.06 9.71 -13.70
CA ALA A 110 4.13 10.09 -12.77
C ALA A 110 4.35 9.06 -11.64
N VAL A 111 3.30 8.37 -11.23
CA VAL A 111 3.34 7.34 -10.19
C VAL A 111 3.86 6.02 -10.78
N GLU A 112 3.43 5.66 -12.00
CA GLU A 112 3.99 4.50 -12.69
C GLU A 112 5.49 4.63 -12.95
N GLU A 113 5.95 5.81 -13.40
CA GLU A 113 7.37 6.09 -13.61
C GLU A 113 8.16 5.97 -12.32
N LEU A 114 7.65 6.53 -11.23
CA LEU A 114 8.27 6.43 -9.90
C LEU A 114 8.40 4.97 -9.44
N VAL A 115 7.35 4.16 -9.61
CA VAL A 115 7.39 2.73 -9.26
C VAL A 115 8.44 2.00 -10.10
N ARG A 116 8.47 2.23 -11.43
CA ARG A 116 9.46 1.60 -12.33
C ARG A 116 10.90 1.98 -11.95
N GLU A 117 11.14 3.25 -11.58
CA GLU A 117 12.46 3.70 -11.14
C GLU A 117 12.91 3.02 -9.84
N ARG A 118 11.97 2.77 -8.92
CA ARG A 118 12.24 2.07 -7.65
C ARG A 118 12.55 0.60 -7.88
N GLU A 119 11.76 -0.07 -8.72
CA GLU A 119 12.04 -1.45 -9.12
C GLU A 119 13.42 -1.59 -9.76
N ALA A 120 13.79 -0.66 -10.65
CA ALA A 120 15.11 -0.64 -11.27
C ALA A 120 16.23 -0.46 -10.24
N ARG A 121 16.02 0.37 -9.21
CA ARG A 121 16.97 0.58 -8.11
C ARG A 121 17.09 -0.65 -7.19
N GLN A 122 16.01 -1.38 -6.96
CA GLN A 122 16.01 -2.59 -6.12
C GLN A 122 16.62 -3.82 -6.81
N ASN A 123 16.59 -3.84 -8.16
CA ASN A 123 17.12 -4.94 -8.98
C ASN A 123 18.56 -4.73 -9.48
N ALA A 124 19.20 -3.59 -9.17
CA ALA A 124 20.58 -3.26 -9.53
C ALA A 124 21.55 -3.65 -8.40
#